data_AF-A0A1F8MKM6-F1
#
_entry.id   AF-A0A1F8MKM6-F1
#
_cell.length_a   1.000
_cell.length_b   1.000
_cell.length_c   1.000
_cell.angle_alpha   90.00
_cell.angle_beta   90.00
_cell.angle_gamma   90.00
#
_symmetry.space_group_name_H-M   'P 1'
#
loop_
_entity.id
_entity.type
_entity.pdbx_description
1 polymer ?
#
loop_
_entity_poly.entity_id
_entity_poly.type
_entity_poly.pdbx_seq_one_letter_code
_entity_poly.pdbx_strand_id
1 'polypeptide(L)'
;MGEESGSIIVRPNAPLDQPPDGLIIGSLPWVSGLDLVDFPCCGVLQFSVPEMGVTNAFQYNLRDAGCLTASTKICPFEWTVQEGDWVIEGTEVNNIENTKVIQKGNIFVRDSATLIIKNSELRMERGSTPTIHVYIFVDPDATLIIDNSLIYPGPESGSLACVINHGTTSMIDSPTSIHYFDMSDGATLMMENSEMIYEIGGLLQVAGGNTTVTNSTIGALGLSVPAGAHLTATDLKSGTYFDHWKVQDLIPDANYNLTLDKVTVLKDDFTGELEHGPFERGWIFFLDPDSHVRLSDSELRKVFIEVRNDTAEFENLKIGEPSSLKYRDIILENIVVEGEWPFTIIDANVTITDSNYLFLQPSGSSTIKLVNSHIVEFIPRAFSGTIIFKNGSWSNAGEIIGDVQYHSKSNNFTISGSLKIDDSVRTNLQWKNAQVIREFDVILTDSQGNPINSGVIKIDGEEYITDETGLTKFSLVFNDTNYNQPIILEAWYLEKLIDQQVIDFFAETPIRLNQ
;
A
#
# COMPACT_ATOMS: atom_id res chain seq x y z
N MET A 1 48.79 -9.89 -30.91
CA MET A 1 49.14 -10.33 -29.54
C MET A 1 47.87 -10.93 -28.97
N GLY A 2 48.00 -12.09 -28.31
CA GLY A 2 46.93 -13.09 -28.15
C GLY A 2 45.62 -12.55 -27.60
N GLU A 3 44.53 -12.87 -28.29
CA GLU A 3 43.17 -12.76 -27.80
C GLU A 3 42.99 -13.79 -26.68
N GLU A 4 42.89 -13.31 -25.44
CA GLU A 4 42.27 -14.09 -24.38
C GLU A 4 40.78 -14.18 -24.68
N SER A 5 40.28 -15.40 -24.84
CA SER A 5 38.86 -15.72 -24.83
C SER A 5 38.23 -15.20 -23.53
N GLY A 6 37.36 -14.19 -23.64
CA GLY A 6 36.58 -13.66 -22.52
C GLY A 6 36.39 -12.13 -22.45
N SER A 7 36.93 -11.35 -23.39
CA SER A 7 36.77 -9.88 -23.34
C SER A 7 35.43 -9.42 -23.94
N ILE A 8 34.63 -8.67 -23.17
CA ILE A 8 33.42 -7.99 -23.67
C ILE A 8 33.85 -6.82 -24.55
N ILE A 9 33.34 -6.77 -25.77
CA ILE A 9 33.42 -5.58 -26.61
C ILE A 9 32.10 -4.84 -26.44
N VAL A 10 32.13 -3.74 -25.67
CA VAL A 10 31.06 -2.74 -25.69
C VAL A 10 31.47 -1.69 -26.69
N ARG A 11 30.64 -1.46 -27.72
CA ARG A 11 30.90 -0.42 -28.72
C ARG A 11 29.66 0.46 -28.89
N PRO A 12 29.86 1.72 -29.31
CA PRO A 12 28.74 2.56 -29.71
C PRO A 12 27.90 1.86 -30.79
N ASN A 13 26.58 2.04 -30.74
CA ASN A 13 25.66 1.48 -31.74
C ASN A 13 25.75 2.19 -33.11
N ALA A 14 26.51 3.28 -33.20
CA ALA A 14 26.78 4.01 -34.42
C ALA A 14 28.21 3.75 -34.98
N PRO A 15 28.40 3.86 -36.31
CA PRO A 15 29.72 3.93 -36.94
C PRO A 15 30.56 5.12 -36.43
N LEU A 16 31.89 5.07 -36.61
CA LEU A 16 32.82 6.10 -36.11
C LEU A 16 32.57 7.52 -36.63
N ASP A 17 31.87 7.66 -37.77
CA ASP A 17 31.53 8.94 -38.40
C ASP A 17 30.14 9.46 -37.99
N GLN A 18 29.47 8.82 -37.02
CA GLN A 18 28.16 9.22 -36.53
C GLN A 18 28.10 9.23 -34.99
N PRO A 19 27.37 10.19 -34.39
CA PRO A 19 27.17 10.19 -32.95
C PRO A 19 26.28 9.01 -32.55
N PRO A 20 26.69 8.19 -31.57
CA PRO A 20 25.86 7.11 -31.06
C PRO A 20 24.72 7.63 -30.18
N ASP A 21 23.58 6.95 -30.23
CA ASP A 21 22.45 7.13 -29.31
C ASP A 21 22.26 5.94 -28.37
N GLY A 22 23.13 4.92 -28.47
CA GLY A 22 23.12 3.74 -27.60
C GLY A 22 24.42 2.92 -27.65
N LEU A 23 24.43 1.80 -26.92
CA LEU A 23 25.57 0.88 -26.82
C LEU A 23 25.16 -0.53 -27.25
N ILE A 24 26.07 -1.24 -27.92
CA ILE A 24 25.95 -2.68 -28.20
C ILE A 24 26.86 -3.43 -27.25
N ILE A 25 26.31 -4.39 -26.52
CA ILE A 25 27.06 -5.33 -25.67
C ILE A 25 27.07 -6.68 -26.38
N GLY A 26 28.25 -7.13 -26.82
CA GLY A 26 28.45 -8.41 -27.51
C GLY A 26 29.06 -8.29 -28.92
N SER A 27 29.37 -9.42 -29.55
CA SER A 27 29.85 -9.48 -30.93
C SER A 27 28.75 -9.89 -31.89
N LEU A 28 28.63 -9.19 -33.03
CA LEU A 28 27.78 -9.64 -34.13
C LEU A 28 28.25 -11.03 -34.62
N PRO A 29 27.33 -11.92 -35.01
CA PRO A 29 25.94 -11.64 -35.38
C PRO A 29 24.88 -11.82 -34.28
N TRP A 30 25.26 -12.07 -33.01
CA TRP A 30 24.29 -12.42 -31.97
C TRP A 30 23.92 -11.21 -31.13
N VAL A 31 22.72 -10.68 -31.36
CA VAL A 31 22.00 -9.82 -30.41
C VAL A 31 20.85 -10.66 -29.86
N SER A 32 21.17 -11.73 -29.13
CA SER A 32 20.18 -12.44 -28.31
C SER A 32 20.13 -11.81 -26.92
N GLY A 33 19.00 -11.95 -26.23
CA GLY A 33 18.93 -11.67 -24.79
C GLY A 33 20.02 -12.44 -24.03
N LEU A 34 20.30 -12.03 -22.78
CA LEU A 34 21.37 -12.58 -21.93
C LEU A 34 21.22 -14.08 -21.61
N ASP A 35 20.17 -14.73 -22.07
CA ASP A 35 19.97 -16.16 -21.94
C ASP A 35 21.02 -16.92 -22.77
N LEU A 36 21.86 -17.70 -22.10
CA LEU A 36 22.81 -18.67 -22.66
C LEU A 36 24.06 -18.10 -23.39
N VAL A 37 24.57 -16.95 -22.95
CA VAL A 37 25.94 -16.49 -23.31
C VAL A 37 26.98 -16.95 -22.30
N ASP A 38 28.26 -17.05 -22.69
CA ASP A 38 29.42 -17.36 -21.82
C ASP A 38 29.79 -16.17 -20.89
N PHE A 39 28.80 -15.38 -20.51
CA PHE A 39 28.96 -14.17 -19.70
C PHE A 39 28.66 -14.48 -18.24
N PRO A 40 29.63 -14.37 -17.32
CA PRO A 40 29.41 -14.76 -15.94
C PRO A 40 28.37 -13.87 -15.26
N CYS A 41 27.53 -14.46 -14.41
CA CYS A 41 26.55 -13.71 -13.60
C CYS A 41 27.20 -12.72 -12.63
N CYS A 42 28.52 -12.72 -12.46
CA CYS A 42 29.25 -11.81 -11.62
C CYS A 42 30.61 -11.46 -12.23
N GLY A 43 31.11 -10.26 -11.96
CA GLY A 43 32.38 -9.80 -12.48
C GLY A 43 32.58 -8.30 -12.30
N VAL A 44 33.44 -7.75 -13.12
CA VAL A 44 33.78 -6.32 -13.13
C VAL A 44 33.43 -5.77 -14.48
N LEU A 45 32.62 -4.72 -14.52
CA LEU A 45 32.40 -3.89 -15.70
C LEU A 45 33.30 -2.67 -15.62
N GLN A 46 34.08 -2.43 -16.67
CA GLN A 46 34.91 -1.24 -16.81
C GLN A 46 34.91 -0.82 -18.27
N PHE A 47 34.62 0.44 -18.54
CA PHE A 47 34.60 0.96 -19.91
C PHE A 47 35.96 1.57 -20.25
N SER A 48 36.48 1.26 -21.43
CA SER A 48 37.65 1.94 -22.00
C SER A 48 37.17 2.97 -23.00
N VAL A 49 37.48 4.25 -22.75
CA VAL A 49 37.18 5.35 -23.65
C VAL A 49 38.48 5.74 -24.35
N PRO A 50 38.57 5.63 -25.69
CA PRO A 50 39.76 6.04 -26.44
C PRO A 50 40.18 7.46 -26.06
N GLU A 51 41.48 7.65 -25.84
CA GLU A 51 42.09 8.94 -25.46
C GLU A 51 41.70 9.49 -24.06
N MET A 52 40.69 8.92 -23.39
CA MET A 52 40.25 9.33 -22.04
C MET A 52 40.59 8.33 -20.93
N GLY A 53 40.99 7.11 -21.28
CA GLY A 53 41.36 6.06 -20.33
C GLY A 53 40.19 5.17 -19.91
N VAL A 54 40.30 4.51 -18.76
CA VAL A 54 39.29 3.58 -18.25
C VAL A 54 38.40 4.23 -17.19
N THR A 55 37.12 3.88 -17.15
CA THR A 55 36.21 4.29 -16.08
C THR A 55 36.57 3.60 -14.77
N ASN A 56 35.90 3.99 -13.69
CA ASN A 56 35.91 3.18 -12.46
C ASN A 56 35.38 1.76 -12.77
N ALA A 57 35.99 0.78 -12.10
CA ALA A 57 35.54 -0.59 -12.11
C ALA A 57 34.23 -0.72 -11.32
N PHE A 58 33.20 -1.29 -11.92
CA PHE A 58 31.93 -1.60 -11.30
C PHE A 58 31.81 -3.11 -11.08
N GLN A 59 31.82 -3.55 -9.83
CA GLN A 59 31.57 -4.95 -9.49
C GLN A 59 30.08 -5.23 -9.65
N TYR A 60 29.73 -6.35 -10.27
CA TYR A 60 28.35 -6.81 -10.38
C TYR A 60 28.26 -8.28 -9.95
N ASN A 61 27.11 -8.65 -9.38
CA ASN A 61 26.68 -10.02 -9.15
C ASN A 61 25.16 -10.09 -9.29
N LEU A 62 24.70 -10.79 -10.31
CA LEU A 62 23.30 -10.94 -10.68
C LEU A 62 22.79 -12.34 -10.36
N ARG A 63 23.59 -13.18 -9.69
CA ARG A 63 23.20 -14.57 -9.38
C ARG A 63 21.94 -14.60 -8.50
N ASP A 64 21.83 -13.72 -7.52
CA ASP A 64 20.67 -13.59 -6.64
C ASP A 64 19.43 -12.99 -7.35
N ALA A 65 19.59 -12.43 -8.55
CA ALA A 65 18.50 -11.92 -9.41
C ALA A 65 18.04 -12.96 -10.45
N GLY A 66 18.38 -14.24 -10.26
CA GLY A 66 17.97 -15.32 -11.15
C GLY A 66 18.79 -15.46 -12.43
N CYS A 67 19.95 -14.79 -12.53
CA CYS A 67 20.83 -14.92 -13.69
C CYS A 67 21.27 -16.39 -13.90
N LEU A 68 21.08 -16.88 -15.12
CA LEU A 68 21.54 -18.18 -15.60
C LEU A 68 22.46 -17.96 -16.79
N THR A 69 23.67 -18.54 -16.75
CA THR A 69 24.71 -18.36 -17.78
C THR A 69 25.36 -19.69 -18.17
N ALA A 70 25.91 -19.75 -19.38
CA ALA A 70 26.77 -20.84 -19.82
C ALA A 70 28.22 -20.74 -19.29
N SER A 71 28.57 -19.63 -18.62
CA SER A 71 29.91 -19.40 -18.07
C SER A 71 30.31 -20.40 -17.00
N THR A 72 31.58 -20.83 -17.07
CA THR A 72 32.20 -21.71 -16.06
C THR A 72 32.56 -21.00 -14.75
N LYS A 73 32.51 -19.66 -14.70
CA LYS A 73 32.77 -18.90 -13.47
C LYS A 73 31.65 -19.14 -12.46
N ILE A 74 32.03 -19.67 -11.30
CA ILE A 74 31.14 -19.83 -10.16
C ILE A 74 31.02 -18.48 -9.46
N CYS A 75 29.83 -17.90 -9.49
CA CYS A 75 29.52 -16.66 -8.78
C CYS A 75 28.90 -17.00 -7.44
N PRO A 76 29.41 -16.59 -6.27
CA PRO A 76 28.72 -16.88 -5.02
C PRO A 76 27.35 -16.20 -4.99
N PHE A 77 26.37 -16.80 -4.32
CA PHE A 77 25.20 -16.04 -3.90
C PHE A 77 25.67 -15.04 -2.84
N GLU A 78 25.32 -13.78 -3.01
CA GLU A 78 25.57 -12.75 -2.00
C GLU A 78 24.47 -12.77 -0.93
N TRP A 79 23.28 -13.25 -1.29
CA TRP A 79 22.11 -13.23 -0.44
C TRP A 79 21.76 -14.64 0.03
N THR A 80 21.46 -14.76 1.32
CA THR A 80 20.76 -15.93 1.85
C THR A 80 19.26 -15.72 1.66
N VAL A 81 18.61 -16.55 0.86
CA VAL A 81 17.17 -16.48 0.62
C VAL A 81 16.43 -17.38 1.62
N GLN A 82 15.49 -16.80 2.35
CA GLN A 82 14.54 -17.50 3.19
C GLN A 82 13.14 -17.35 2.61
N GLU A 83 12.46 -18.48 2.37
CA GLU A 83 11.12 -18.51 1.78
C GLU A 83 10.08 -18.96 2.80
N GLY A 84 8.95 -18.28 2.81
CA GLY A 84 7.87 -18.51 3.76
C GLY A 84 8.04 -17.69 5.04
N ASP A 85 7.00 -17.71 5.87
CA ASP A 85 7.04 -17.01 7.15
C ASP A 85 8.11 -17.63 8.07
N TRP A 86 8.97 -16.78 8.65
CA TRP A 86 10.01 -17.19 9.59
C TRP A 86 9.52 -16.97 11.03
N VAL A 87 9.43 -18.05 11.81
CA VAL A 87 9.03 -18.00 13.21
C VAL A 87 10.23 -18.27 14.12
N ILE A 88 10.47 -17.37 15.06
CA ILE A 88 11.47 -17.45 16.12
C ILE A 88 10.69 -17.45 17.44
N GLU A 89 10.81 -18.50 18.26
CA GLU A 89 9.89 -18.75 19.38
C GLU A 89 10.58 -19.22 20.68
N GLY A 90 9.81 -19.30 21.76
CA GLY A 90 10.29 -19.68 23.09
C GLY A 90 11.28 -18.68 23.68
N THR A 91 12.54 -19.08 23.79
CA THR A 91 13.64 -18.24 24.31
C THR A 91 14.83 -18.22 23.34
N GLU A 92 14.56 -18.51 22.07
CA GLU A 92 15.61 -18.56 21.05
C GLU A 92 16.22 -17.18 20.82
N VAL A 93 17.52 -17.16 20.54
CA VAL A 93 18.23 -15.95 20.10
C VAL A 93 18.77 -16.24 18.71
N ASN A 94 18.18 -15.61 17.69
CA ASN A 94 18.60 -15.73 16.30
C ASN A 94 19.35 -14.47 15.86
N ASN A 95 20.42 -14.67 15.09
CA ASN A 95 21.30 -13.61 14.63
C ASN A 95 21.40 -13.60 13.10
N ILE A 96 21.08 -12.45 12.50
CA ILE A 96 21.48 -12.08 11.15
C ILE A 96 22.68 -11.15 11.33
N GLU A 97 23.89 -11.68 11.24
CA GLU A 97 25.11 -10.92 11.51
C GLU A 97 26.12 -10.99 10.37
N ASN A 98 26.64 -9.83 9.95
CA ASN A 98 27.64 -9.67 8.89
C ASN A 98 27.24 -10.36 7.57
N THR A 99 25.96 -10.30 7.20
CA THR A 99 25.43 -11.02 6.04
C THR A 99 24.31 -10.25 5.34
N LYS A 100 23.86 -10.76 4.19
CA LYS A 100 22.71 -10.25 3.45
C LYS A 100 21.63 -11.32 3.35
N VAL A 101 20.40 -10.98 3.72
CA VAL A 101 19.25 -11.90 3.76
C VAL A 101 18.09 -11.34 2.96
N ILE A 102 17.50 -12.18 2.11
CA ILE A 102 16.19 -11.93 1.50
C ILE A 102 15.19 -12.78 2.27
N GLN A 103 14.20 -12.13 2.87
CA GLN A 103 13.11 -12.80 3.58
C GLN A 103 11.82 -12.64 2.76
N LYS A 104 11.32 -13.74 2.19
CA LYS A 104 10.06 -13.78 1.42
C LYS A 104 8.91 -14.26 2.30
N GLY A 105 8.18 -13.33 2.90
CA GLY A 105 7.15 -13.59 3.91
C GLY A 105 7.44 -12.89 5.22
N ASN A 106 6.56 -13.04 6.20
CA ASN A 106 6.65 -12.32 7.47
C ASN A 106 7.72 -12.94 8.38
N ILE A 107 8.20 -12.14 9.34
CA ILE A 107 9.00 -12.62 10.47
C ILE A 107 8.15 -12.51 11.72
N PHE A 108 8.11 -13.55 12.54
CA PHE A 108 7.44 -13.60 13.84
C PHE A 108 8.48 -13.84 14.93
N VAL A 109 8.68 -12.86 15.81
CA VAL A 109 9.48 -13.01 17.03
C VAL A 109 8.51 -13.17 18.19
N ARG A 110 8.38 -14.40 18.70
CA ARG A 110 7.35 -14.83 19.64
C ARG A 110 7.88 -15.08 21.03
N ASP A 111 6.95 -15.19 21.98
CA ASP A 111 7.23 -15.52 23.38
C ASP A 111 8.31 -14.58 23.95
N SER A 112 9.41 -15.12 24.49
CA SER A 112 10.56 -14.35 24.99
C SER A 112 11.77 -14.45 24.07
N ALA A 113 11.56 -14.72 22.78
CA ALA A 113 12.63 -14.89 21.82
C ALA A 113 13.23 -13.55 21.38
N THR A 114 14.42 -13.60 20.78
CA THR A 114 15.16 -12.43 20.33
C THR A 114 15.64 -12.60 18.89
N LEU A 115 15.37 -11.61 18.04
CA LEU A 115 15.98 -11.46 16.73
C LEU A 115 16.98 -10.30 16.76
N ILE A 116 18.22 -10.58 16.37
CA ILE A 116 19.30 -9.60 16.25
C ILE A 116 19.69 -9.48 14.78
N ILE A 117 19.63 -8.27 14.24
CA ILE A 117 20.07 -7.91 12.89
C ILE A 117 21.22 -6.92 13.06
N LYS A 118 22.45 -7.37 12.77
CA LYS A 118 23.66 -6.61 13.07
C LYS A 118 24.63 -6.58 11.90
N ASN A 119 25.13 -5.40 11.54
CA ASN A 119 26.06 -5.21 10.40
C ASN A 119 25.56 -5.92 9.12
N SER A 120 24.26 -5.88 8.87
CA SER A 120 23.61 -6.74 7.87
C SER A 120 22.63 -5.98 6.99
N GLU A 121 22.29 -6.59 5.86
CA GLU A 121 21.21 -6.12 4.99
C GLU A 121 20.06 -7.13 5.00
N LEU A 122 18.87 -6.68 5.39
CA LEU A 122 17.65 -7.49 5.33
C LEU A 122 16.70 -6.89 4.29
N ARG A 123 16.44 -7.64 3.23
CA ARG A 123 15.44 -7.31 2.21
C ARG A 123 14.16 -8.07 2.48
N MET A 124 13.06 -7.35 2.67
CA MET A 124 11.75 -7.93 2.94
C MET A 124 10.94 -8.00 1.65
N GLU A 125 10.53 -9.19 1.24
CA GLU A 125 9.78 -9.46 0.01
C GLU A 125 8.46 -10.17 0.30
N ARG A 126 7.51 -10.05 -0.63
CA ARG A 126 6.18 -10.64 -0.46
C ARG A 126 6.29 -12.16 -0.29
N GLY A 127 5.52 -12.68 0.66
CA GLY A 127 5.33 -14.12 0.86
C GLY A 127 4.11 -14.64 0.11
N SER A 128 3.52 -15.72 0.63
CA SER A 128 2.31 -16.34 0.08
C SER A 128 1.02 -15.59 0.42
N THR A 129 1.06 -14.66 1.38
CA THR A 129 -0.11 -13.83 1.70
C THR A 129 -0.23 -12.72 0.66
N PRO A 130 -1.39 -12.56 -0.01
CA PRO A 130 -1.57 -11.56 -1.05
C PRO A 130 -1.80 -10.19 -0.42
N THR A 131 -0.79 -9.63 0.23
CA THR A 131 -0.75 -8.24 0.68
C THR A 131 0.58 -7.65 0.24
N ILE A 132 0.64 -6.34 0.07
CA ILE A 132 1.89 -5.64 -0.21
C ILE A 132 2.73 -5.46 1.05
N HIS A 133 2.11 -5.48 2.24
CA HIS A 133 2.77 -5.29 3.52
C HIS A 133 3.43 -6.59 4.00
N VAL A 134 4.72 -6.52 4.33
CA VAL A 134 5.49 -7.66 4.84
C VAL A 134 6.04 -7.28 6.21
N TYR A 135 5.64 -8.01 7.23
CA TYR A 135 5.79 -7.59 8.61
C TYR A 135 6.92 -8.33 9.33
N ILE A 136 7.56 -7.61 10.23
CA ILE A 136 8.22 -8.17 11.41
C ILE A 136 7.27 -7.96 12.59
N PHE A 137 6.72 -9.05 13.14
CA PHE A 137 5.89 -9.04 14.34
C PHE A 137 6.77 -9.30 15.56
N VAL A 138 6.70 -8.43 16.56
CA VAL A 138 7.40 -8.59 17.84
C VAL A 138 6.36 -8.73 18.94
N ASP A 139 6.24 -9.92 19.52
CA ASP A 139 5.30 -10.21 20.62
C ASP A 139 5.67 -9.47 21.93
N PRO A 140 4.74 -9.34 22.90
CA PRO A 140 4.94 -8.53 24.11
C PRO A 140 6.22 -8.79 24.93
N ASP A 141 6.67 -10.04 25.02
CA ASP A 141 7.87 -10.42 25.77
C ASP A 141 9.11 -10.62 24.86
N ALA A 142 8.95 -10.42 23.54
CA ALA A 142 9.97 -10.66 22.53
C ALA A 142 10.84 -9.41 22.31
N THR A 143 12.00 -9.62 21.70
CA THR A 143 12.97 -8.55 21.43
C THR A 143 13.46 -8.53 19.98
N LEU A 144 13.47 -7.34 19.37
CA LEU A 144 14.09 -7.06 18.07
C LEU A 144 15.24 -6.06 18.25
N ILE A 145 16.43 -6.41 17.78
CA ILE A 145 17.61 -5.53 17.82
C ILE A 145 18.07 -5.29 16.40
N ILE A 146 18.09 -4.04 15.96
CA ILE A 146 18.60 -3.59 14.67
C ILE A 146 19.81 -2.69 14.95
N ASP A 147 21.00 -3.15 14.61
CA ASP A 147 22.27 -2.48 14.95
C ASP A 147 23.14 -2.36 13.70
N ASN A 148 23.46 -1.12 13.31
CA ASN A 148 24.26 -0.81 12.13
C ASN A 148 23.83 -1.62 10.88
N SER A 149 22.52 -1.63 10.59
CA SER A 149 21.93 -2.51 9.57
C SER A 149 20.93 -1.79 8.67
N LEU A 150 20.70 -2.36 7.49
CA LEU A 150 19.69 -1.89 6.53
C LEU A 150 18.51 -2.84 6.53
N ILE A 151 17.29 -2.29 6.59
CA ILE A 151 16.05 -3.02 6.33
C ILE A 151 15.30 -2.26 5.25
N TYR A 152 14.94 -2.93 4.16
CA TYR A 152 14.27 -2.28 3.04
C TYR A 152 13.37 -3.25 2.26
N PRO A 153 12.33 -2.75 1.57
CA PRO A 153 11.47 -3.58 0.74
C PRO A 153 12.20 -4.10 -0.50
N GLY A 154 11.82 -5.29 -0.96
CA GLY A 154 12.31 -5.84 -2.21
C GLY A 154 11.67 -5.20 -3.45
N PRO A 155 12.39 -5.18 -4.59
CA PRO A 155 11.92 -4.56 -5.83
C PRO A 155 10.80 -5.35 -6.53
N GLU A 156 10.63 -6.63 -6.21
CA GLU A 156 9.59 -7.45 -6.80
C GLU A 156 8.21 -7.09 -6.22
N SER A 157 7.28 -6.70 -7.10
CA SER A 157 5.83 -6.61 -6.84
C SER A 157 5.35 -5.61 -5.77
N GLY A 158 6.14 -4.56 -5.49
CA GLY A 158 5.71 -3.43 -4.66
C GLY A 158 5.60 -3.73 -3.17
N SER A 159 6.47 -4.60 -2.63
CA SER A 159 6.47 -4.92 -1.20
C SER A 159 6.73 -3.69 -0.32
N LEU A 160 6.20 -3.70 0.91
CA LEU A 160 6.41 -2.68 1.94
C LEU A 160 6.92 -3.35 3.22
N ALA A 161 8.14 -3.02 3.63
CA ALA A 161 8.72 -3.53 4.87
C ALA A 161 8.07 -2.84 6.07
N CYS A 162 7.46 -3.62 6.97
CA CYS A 162 6.70 -3.12 8.09
C CYS A 162 7.14 -3.76 9.41
N VAL A 163 6.93 -3.07 10.52
CA VAL A 163 7.13 -3.60 11.89
C VAL A 163 5.87 -3.36 12.71
N ILE A 164 5.38 -4.42 13.37
CA ILE A 164 4.35 -4.32 14.42
C ILE A 164 5.01 -4.71 15.72
N ASN A 165 5.21 -3.73 16.59
CA ASN A 165 5.93 -3.91 17.84
C ASN A 165 4.97 -3.91 19.03
N HIS A 166 4.81 -5.07 19.65
CA HIS A 166 4.18 -5.22 20.97
C HIS A 166 5.23 -5.40 22.09
N GLY A 167 6.47 -5.75 21.74
CA GLY A 167 7.56 -6.06 22.67
C GLY A 167 8.61 -4.97 22.78
N THR A 168 9.88 -5.38 22.83
CA THR A 168 11.03 -4.45 22.95
C THR A 168 11.80 -4.38 21.65
N THR A 169 11.96 -3.19 21.09
CA THR A 169 12.77 -2.96 19.90
C THR A 169 13.85 -1.90 20.13
N SER A 170 15.06 -2.14 19.63
CA SER A 170 16.09 -1.11 19.47
C SER A 170 16.56 -0.99 18.03
N MET A 171 16.78 0.24 17.58
CA MET A 171 17.30 0.57 16.26
C MET A 171 18.42 1.60 16.40
N ILE A 172 19.66 1.19 16.17
CA ILE A 172 20.84 2.02 16.43
C ILE A 172 21.71 2.05 15.17
N ASP A 173 22.17 3.24 14.79
CA ASP A 173 23.07 3.47 13.65
C ASP A 173 22.57 2.84 12.33
N SER A 174 21.24 2.78 12.14
CA SER A 174 20.60 1.97 11.09
C SER A 174 19.80 2.84 10.13
N PRO A 175 20.27 3.08 8.88
CA PRO A 175 19.53 3.84 7.90
C PRO A 175 18.57 2.93 7.12
N THR A 176 17.40 2.69 7.72
CA THR A 176 16.39 1.77 7.18
C THR A 176 15.40 2.48 6.25
N SER A 177 14.82 1.70 5.34
CA SER A 177 13.66 2.06 4.52
C SER A 177 12.43 1.26 4.94
N ILE A 178 12.22 1.13 6.25
CA ILE A 178 10.96 0.60 6.80
C ILE A 178 9.85 1.58 6.42
N HIS A 179 8.82 1.08 5.74
CA HIS A 179 7.69 1.86 5.28
C HIS A 179 6.78 2.28 6.44
N TYR A 180 6.52 1.35 7.36
CA TYR A 180 5.58 1.50 8.46
C TYR A 180 6.09 0.80 9.73
N PHE A 181 6.08 1.52 10.86
CA PHE A 181 6.45 1.01 12.17
C PHE A 181 5.36 1.36 13.17
N ASP A 182 4.65 0.35 13.66
CA ASP A 182 3.59 0.48 14.66
C ASP A 182 4.10 0.22 16.08
N MET A 183 3.78 1.13 16.99
CA MET A 183 4.03 1.03 18.42
C MET A 183 2.72 0.85 19.19
N SER A 184 2.54 -0.35 19.75
CA SER A 184 1.36 -0.73 20.53
C SER A 184 1.53 -0.51 22.03
N ASP A 185 0.42 -0.66 22.77
CA ASP A 185 0.41 -0.62 24.23
C ASP A 185 1.39 -1.62 24.86
N GLY A 186 2.19 -1.14 25.81
CA GLY A 186 3.21 -1.95 26.50
C GLY A 186 4.55 -2.08 25.76
N ALA A 187 4.60 -1.76 24.47
CA ALA A 187 5.81 -1.88 23.67
C ALA A 187 6.86 -0.81 24.04
N THR A 188 8.13 -1.11 23.74
CA THR A 188 9.24 -0.15 23.87
C THR A 188 10.01 -0.03 22.56
N LEU A 189 10.34 1.21 22.17
CA LEU A 189 11.26 1.51 21.07
C LEU A 189 12.32 2.52 21.52
N MET A 190 13.58 2.18 21.27
CA MET A 190 14.70 3.11 21.31
C MET A 190 15.33 3.20 19.92
N MET A 191 15.23 4.36 19.28
CA MET A 191 15.85 4.65 17.99
C MET A 191 16.93 5.72 18.17
N GLU A 192 18.16 5.44 17.75
CA GLU A 192 19.29 6.36 17.90
C GLU A 192 20.15 6.41 16.63
N ASN A 193 20.52 7.63 16.21
CA ASN A 193 21.40 7.86 15.05
C ASN A 193 20.96 7.08 13.80
N SER A 194 19.66 6.98 13.56
CA SER A 194 19.07 6.08 12.56
C SER A 194 18.17 6.83 11.59
N GLU A 195 17.79 6.15 10.51
CA GLU A 195 16.81 6.66 9.55
C GLU A 195 15.69 5.64 9.34
N MET A 196 14.49 6.16 9.16
CA MET A 196 13.34 5.40 8.69
C MET A 196 12.69 6.17 7.55
N ILE A 197 13.32 6.08 6.38
CA ILE A 197 12.97 6.86 5.19
C ILE A 197 12.79 5.91 4.02
N TYR A 198 11.58 5.93 3.46
CA TYR A 198 11.26 5.26 2.22
C TYR A 198 10.62 6.25 1.24
N GLU A 199 10.69 5.97 -0.07
CA GLU A 199 10.19 6.87 -1.12
C GLU A 199 8.74 7.29 -0.84
N ILE A 200 7.89 6.32 -0.48
CA ILE A 200 6.46 6.51 -0.21
C ILE A 200 6.08 6.28 1.25
N GLY A 201 7.05 6.32 2.18
CA GLY A 201 6.80 5.99 3.58
C GLY A 201 7.88 6.42 4.56
N GLY A 202 7.96 5.68 5.66
CA GLY A 202 8.76 6.01 6.84
C GLY A 202 7.89 6.46 8.02
N LEU A 203 6.69 5.89 8.15
CA LEU A 203 5.74 6.22 9.21
C LEU A 203 6.13 5.56 10.53
N LEU A 204 6.40 6.39 11.54
CA LEU A 204 6.38 5.97 12.93
C LEU A 204 4.99 6.25 13.50
N GLN A 205 4.19 5.20 13.68
CA GLN A 205 2.87 5.30 14.31
C GLN A 205 2.97 4.93 15.79
N VAL A 206 2.58 5.86 16.66
CA VAL A 206 2.59 5.66 18.11
C VAL A 206 1.17 5.69 18.65
N ALA A 207 0.67 4.49 18.95
CA ALA A 207 -0.63 4.29 19.59
C ALA A 207 -0.52 3.97 21.08
N GLY A 208 0.64 3.49 21.53
CA GLY A 208 0.87 3.05 22.89
C GLY A 208 2.35 2.97 23.28
N GLY A 209 2.60 2.55 24.52
CA GLY A 209 3.93 2.15 24.98
C GLY A 209 4.90 3.30 25.29
N ASN A 210 6.20 3.05 25.10
CA ASN A 210 7.28 4.01 25.34
C ASN A 210 8.27 4.06 24.18
N THR A 211 8.30 5.21 23.50
CA THR A 211 9.16 5.44 22.34
C THR A 211 10.11 6.60 22.61
N THR A 212 11.40 6.39 22.35
CA THR A 212 12.42 7.43 22.34
C THR A 212 13.16 7.40 21.01
N VAL A 213 13.21 8.55 20.34
CA VAL A 213 13.94 8.73 19.08
C VAL A 213 14.94 9.87 19.25
N THR A 214 16.21 9.60 18.97
CA THR A 214 17.32 10.54 19.19
C THR A 214 18.20 10.65 17.95
N ASN A 215 18.58 11.87 17.57
CA ASN A 215 19.49 12.14 16.44
C ASN A 215 19.12 11.41 15.14
N SER A 216 17.84 11.36 14.81
CA SER A 216 17.33 10.47 13.73
C SER A 216 16.41 11.21 12.77
N THR A 217 16.13 10.60 11.62
CA THR A 217 15.17 11.13 10.64
C THR A 217 14.09 10.10 10.32
N ILE A 218 12.83 10.53 10.34
CA ILE A 218 11.67 9.70 9.99
C ILE A 218 10.86 10.35 8.87
N GLY A 219 10.19 9.53 8.06
CA GLY A 219 9.36 10.01 6.96
C GLY A 219 8.05 10.68 7.41
N ALA A 220 7.37 10.08 8.38
CA ALA A 220 6.09 10.56 8.90
C ALA A 220 5.94 10.23 10.39
N LEU A 221 5.07 10.98 11.06
CA LEU A 221 4.70 10.77 12.46
C LEU A 221 3.18 10.61 12.58
N GLY A 222 2.76 9.43 13.02
CA GLY A 222 1.37 9.08 13.30
C GLY A 222 1.11 9.05 14.81
N LEU A 223 0.11 9.78 15.28
CA LEU A 223 -0.22 9.84 16.71
C LEU A 223 -1.66 9.41 16.96
N SER A 224 -1.84 8.48 17.91
CA SER A 224 -3.16 8.18 18.45
C SER A 224 -3.59 9.26 19.44
N VAL A 225 -4.86 9.66 19.38
CA VAL A 225 -5.54 10.50 20.37
C VAL A 225 -6.56 9.62 21.09
N PRO A 226 -6.24 9.14 22.31
CA PRO A 226 -7.09 8.22 23.04
C PRO A 226 -8.46 8.79 23.42
N ALA A 227 -9.40 7.92 23.79
CA ALA A 227 -10.68 8.30 24.35
C ALA A 227 -10.52 9.28 25.53
N GLY A 228 -11.27 10.39 25.51
CA GLY A 228 -11.23 11.45 26.52
C GLY A 228 -9.98 12.35 26.49
N ALA A 229 -9.01 12.09 25.61
CA ALA A 229 -7.81 12.91 25.49
C ALA A 229 -8.07 14.21 24.70
N HIS A 230 -7.33 15.26 25.02
CA HIS A 230 -7.41 16.54 24.32
C HIS A 230 -6.25 16.72 23.34
N LEU A 231 -6.60 17.10 22.10
CA LEU A 231 -5.66 17.58 21.09
C LEU A 231 -6.11 18.98 20.64
N THR A 232 -5.28 19.99 20.83
CA THR A 232 -5.52 21.34 20.30
C THR A 232 -4.29 21.86 19.60
N ALA A 233 -4.39 22.09 18.29
CA ALA A 233 -3.29 22.61 17.51
C ALA A 233 -3.77 23.49 16.35
N THR A 234 -2.88 24.37 15.90
CA THR A 234 -3.08 25.24 14.74
C THR A 234 -1.76 25.33 13.97
N ASP A 235 -1.82 25.54 12.67
CA ASP A 235 -0.65 25.73 11.80
C ASP A 235 0.37 24.56 11.86
N LEU A 236 -0.11 23.32 11.98
CA LEU A 236 0.75 22.14 11.84
C LEU A 236 1.17 21.99 10.38
N LYS A 237 2.46 21.75 10.16
CA LYS A 237 3.05 21.50 8.83
C LYS A 237 4.03 20.35 8.88
N SER A 238 4.13 19.64 7.77
CA SER A 238 5.19 18.65 7.55
C SER A 238 6.57 19.34 7.46
N GLY A 239 7.65 18.58 7.67
CA GLY A 239 9.01 19.14 7.60
C GLY A 239 9.42 19.85 8.88
N THR A 240 9.29 19.17 10.02
CA THR A 240 9.57 19.73 11.35
C THR A 240 10.83 19.13 11.95
N TYR A 241 11.65 19.98 12.57
CA TYR A 241 12.78 19.56 13.40
C TYR A 241 12.42 19.73 14.89
N PHE A 242 12.56 18.64 15.64
CA PHE A 242 12.33 18.60 17.08
C PHE A 242 13.67 18.57 17.81
N ASP A 243 14.08 19.68 18.42
CA ASP A 243 15.28 19.71 19.26
C ASP A 243 15.05 18.92 20.56
N HIS A 244 13.94 19.19 21.25
CA HIS A 244 13.45 18.40 22.37
C HIS A 244 11.92 18.52 22.44
N TRP A 245 11.21 17.41 22.26
CA TRP A 245 9.75 17.39 22.23
C TRP A 245 9.21 16.10 22.83
N LYS A 246 8.06 16.19 23.50
CA LYS A 246 7.30 15.03 23.98
C LYS A 246 5.85 15.12 23.54
N VAL A 247 5.20 13.98 23.36
CA VAL A 247 3.80 13.95 22.90
C VAL A 247 2.84 14.71 23.81
N GLN A 248 3.10 14.76 25.12
CA GLN A 248 2.29 15.51 26.07
C GLN A 248 2.29 17.03 25.84
N ASP A 249 3.22 17.56 25.04
CA ASP A 249 3.20 18.98 24.67
C ASP A 249 2.09 19.27 23.63
N LEU A 250 1.62 18.25 22.93
CA LEU A 250 0.55 18.32 21.93
C LEU A 250 -0.75 17.65 22.39
N ILE A 251 -0.64 16.50 23.06
CA ILE A 251 -1.74 15.69 23.60
C ILE A 251 -1.47 15.47 25.10
N PRO A 252 -1.84 16.41 25.99
CA PRO A 252 -1.49 16.34 27.42
C PRO A 252 -1.94 15.06 28.12
N ASP A 253 -3.05 14.49 27.66
CA ASP A 253 -3.68 13.28 28.22
C ASP A 253 -3.23 11.98 27.53
N ALA A 254 -2.22 12.01 26.66
CA ALA A 254 -1.70 10.81 26.02
C ALA A 254 -1.28 9.78 27.09
N ASN A 255 -1.82 8.57 26.97
CA ASN A 255 -1.55 7.44 27.87
C ASN A 255 -0.28 6.66 27.50
N TYR A 256 0.55 7.22 26.61
CA TYR A 256 1.80 6.66 26.13
C TYR A 256 2.91 7.71 26.15
N ASN A 257 4.16 7.26 26.03
CA ASN A 257 5.32 8.14 25.99
C ASN A 257 5.93 8.13 24.59
N LEU A 258 6.16 9.33 24.05
CA LEU A 258 6.99 9.55 22.88
C LEU A 258 7.86 10.76 23.15
N THR A 259 9.18 10.59 23.04
CA THR A 259 10.16 11.68 23.11
C THR A 259 10.98 11.71 21.83
N LEU A 260 11.11 12.91 21.27
CA LEU A 260 11.94 13.21 20.10
C LEU A 260 13.04 14.19 20.54
N ASP A 261 14.31 13.80 20.40
CA ASP A 261 15.49 14.63 20.69
C ASP A 261 16.36 14.74 19.43
N LYS A 262 16.47 15.94 18.86
CA LYS A 262 17.16 16.22 17.58
C LYS A 262 16.66 15.33 16.44
N VAL A 263 15.34 15.27 16.26
CA VAL A 263 14.70 14.45 15.23
C VAL A 263 14.14 15.31 14.11
N THR A 264 14.32 14.87 12.87
CA THR A 264 13.65 15.46 11.71
C THR A 264 12.51 14.57 11.25
N VAL A 265 11.30 15.15 11.11
CA VAL A 265 10.21 14.56 10.33
C VAL A 265 10.25 15.20 8.96
N LEU A 266 10.34 14.38 7.91
CA LEU A 266 10.46 14.89 6.54
C LEU A 266 9.24 15.73 6.12
N LYS A 267 9.49 16.65 5.19
CA LYS A 267 8.44 17.44 4.57
C LYS A 267 7.62 16.56 3.64
N ASP A 268 6.33 16.84 3.54
CA ASP A 268 5.51 16.40 2.43
C ASP A 268 5.80 17.30 1.23
N ASP A 269 6.67 16.80 0.36
CA ASP A 269 7.09 17.43 -0.89
C ASP A 269 6.83 16.52 -2.09
N PHE A 270 5.89 15.57 -1.94
CA PHE A 270 5.45 14.73 -3.03
C PHE A 270 4.82 15.55 -4.16
N THR A 271 5.08 15.10 -5.40
CA THR A 271 4.58 15.74 -6.62
C THR A 271 4.20 14.69 -7.65
N GLY A 272 3.40 15.07 -8.64
CA GLY A 272 3.00 14.16 -9.71
C GLY A 272 2.15 13.00 -9.20
N GLU A 273 2.49 11.76 -9.55
CA GLU A 273 1.71 10.59 -9.15
C GLU A 273 1.73 10.30 -7.64
N LEU A 274 2.69 10.87 -6.89
CA LEU A 274 2.80 10.70 -5.44
C LEU A 274 2.13 11.81 -4.63
N GLU A 275 1.72 12.91 -5.30
CA GLU A 275 1.15 14.11 -4.67
C GLU A 275 0.01 13.73 -3.70
N HIS A 276 -0.88 12.86 -4.17
CA HIS A 276 -2.01 12.35 -3.40
C HIS A 276 -2.02 10.81 -3.34
N GLY A 277 -2.79 10.24 -2.41
CA GLY A 277 -2.98 8.79 -2.28
C GLY A 277 -2.31 8.17 -1.05
N PRO A 278 -2.14 6.83 -1.03
CA PRO A 278 -2.00 6.03 0.20
C PRO A 278 -0.63 6.13 0.87
N PHE A 279 0.23 7.00 0.38
CA PHE A 279 1.61 7.14 0.82
C PHE A 279 1.72 7.90 2.15
N GLU A 280 2.72 7.55 2.94
CA GLU A 280 2.90 8.09 4.28
C GLU A 280 4.03 9.12 4.32
N ARG A 281 3.68 10.35 4.72
CA ARG A 281 4.59 11.49 4.86
C ARG A 281 4.04 12.47 5.88
N GLY A 282 4.87 13.25 6.56
CA GLY A 282 4.40 14.34 7.43
C GLY A 282 3.54 13.87 8.61
N TRP A 283 2.42 14.55 8.87
CA TRP A 283 1.57 14.33 10.05
C TRP A 283 0.37 13.44 9.76
N ILE A 284 0.14 12.49 10.67
CA ILE A 284 -1.03 11.61 10.66
C ILE A 284 -1.63 11.54 12.07
N PHE A 285 -2.97 11.59 12.16
CA PHE A 285 -3.68 11.45 13.43
C PHE A 285 -4.70 10.32 13.38
N PHE A 286 -4.77 9.55 14.47
CA PHE A 286 -5.77 8.51 14.70
C PHE A 286 -6.66 8.94 15.85
N LEU A 287 -7.89 9.35 15.53
CA LEU A 287 -8.78 9.98 16.49
C LEU A 287 -9.78 8.95 17.04
N ASP A 288 -9.69 8.65 18.33
CA ASP A 288 -10.75 7.92 19.02
C ASP A 288 -12.06 8.75 18.97
N PRO A 289 -13.23 8.13 18.71
CA PRO A 289 -14.49 8.86 18.55
C PRO A 289 -14.94 9.61 19.81
N ASP A 290 -14.40 9.27 20.98
CA ASP A 290 -14.70 9.91 22.27
C ASP A 290 -13.57 10.87 22.71
N SER A 291 -12.66 11.25 21.81
CA SER A 291 -11.63 12.28 22.05
C SER A 291 -12.15 13.72 21.87
N HIS A 292 -11.38 14.69 22.37
CA HIS A 292 -11.69 16.12 22.32
C HIS A 292 -10.68 16.86 21.44
N VAL A 293 -11.00 17.02 20.15
CA VAL A 293 -10.03 17.48 19.14
C VAL A 293 -10.42 18.83 18.56
N ARG A 294 -9.45 19.76 18.51
CA ARG A 294 -9.53 21.06 17.84
C ARG A 294 -8.27 21.23 16.98
N LEU A 295 -8.39 20.94 15.69
CA LEU A 295 -7.32 21.21 14.73
C LEU A 295 -7.77 22.30 13.78
N SER A 296 -6.90 23.26 13.50
CA SER A 296 -7.19 24.37 12.60
C SER A 296 -6.02 24.74 11.71
N ASP A 297 -6.30 25.25 10.51
CA ASP A 297 -5.31 25.90 9.63
C ASP A 297 -4.03 25.07 9.41
N SER A 298 -4.18 23.75 9.25
CA SER A 298 -3.05 22.80 9.24
C SER A 298 -2.98 22.00 7.95
N GLU A 299 -1.76 21.60 7.58
CA GLU A 299 -1.45 20.72 6.46
C GLU A 299 -1.08 19.34 7.00
N LEU A 300 -1.93 18.35 6.74
CA LEU A 300 -1.81 16.99 7.25
C LEU A 300 -1.79 16.01 6.09
N ARG A 301 -1.16 14.85 6.26
CA ARG A 301 -1.22 13.80 5.23
C ARG A 301 -2.50 13.01 5.32
N LYS A 302 -2.89 12.62 6.54
CA LYS A 302 -4.08 11.82 6.83
C LYS A 302 -4.64 12.17 8.21
N VAL A 303 -5.96 12.11 8.35
CA VAL A 303 -6.65 12.17 9.65
C VAL A 303 -7.70 11.06 9.68
N PHE A 304 -7.46 10.03 10.48
CA PHE A 304 -8.37 8.89 10.62
C PHE A 304 -9.55 9.27 11.51
N ILE A 305 -10.74 9.18 10.92
CA ILE A 305 -12.01 9.35 11.61
C ILE A 305 -12.61 7.98 11.86
N GLU A 306 -12.80 7.62 13.12
CA GLU A 306 -13.51 6.40 13.49
C GLU A 306 -15.00 6.69 13.76
N VAL A 307 -15.88 5.91 13.13
CA VAL A 307 -17.32 5.91 13.39
C VAL A 307 -17.73 4.54 13.89
N ARG A 308 -18.19 4.44 15.14
CA ARG A 308 -18.51 3.18 15.81
C ARG A 308 -19.93 3.20 16.40
N ASN A 309 -20.77 2.25 16.01
CA ASN A 309 -22.16 2.11 16.49
C ASN A 309 -22.97 3.40 16.38
N ASP A 310 -22.78 4.16 15.30
CA ASP A 310 -23.34 5.49 15.13
C ASP A 310 -23.89 5.72 13.71
N THR A 311 -24.57 6.85 13.51
CA THR A 311 -24.93 7.37 12.21
C THR A 311 -24.27 8.72 11.99
N ALA A 312 -23.47 8.85 10.93
CA ALA A 312 -22.71 10.05 10.64
C ALA A 312 -22.84 10.47 9.17
N GLU A 313 -22.78 11.77 8.92
CA GLU A 313 -22.77 12.34 7.58
C GLU A 313 -21.56 13.26 7.44
N PHE A 314 -20.88 13.14 6.31
CA PHE A 314 -19.71 13.94 5.95
C PHE A 314 -19.88 14.48 4.54
N GLU A 315 -19.39 15.69 4.29
CA GLU A 315 -19.51 16.32 2.99
C GLU A 315 -18.31 17.19 2.66
N ASN A 316 -18.05 17.38 1.36
CA ASN A 316 -17.05 18.30 0.84
C ASN A 316 -15.62 18.06 1.38
N LEU A 317 -15.24 16.79 1.58
CA LEU A 317 -13.87 16.44 1.96
C LEU A 317 -13.04 16.32 0.69
N LYS A 318 -12.24 17.36 0.43
CA LYS A 318 -11.40 17.45 -0.77
C LYS A 318 -9.92 17.40 -0.39
N ILE A 319 -9.15 16.61 -1.12
CA ILE A 319 -7.68 16.57 -0.99
C ILE A 319 -7.06 17.84 -1.61
N GLY A 320 -5.96 18.32 -1.05
CA GLY A 320 -5.24 19.52 -1.52
C GLY A 320 -6.01 20.84 -1.36
N GLU A 321 -7.21 20.81 -0.78
CA GLU A 321 -8.06 21.97 -0.55
C GLU A 321 -8.46 22.03 0.94
N PRO A 322 -8.57 23.24 1.52
CA PRO A 322 -8.99 23.34 2.91
C PRO A 322 -10.42 22.83 3.09
N SER A 323 -10.55 21.82 3.95
CA SER A 323 -11.80 21.16 4.27
C SER A 323 -12.05 21.24 5.79
N SER A 324 -13.32 21.25 6.17
CA SER A 324 -13.72 21.26 7.58
C SER A 324 -14.65 20.09 7.86
N LEU A 325 -14.48 19.49 9.03
CA LEU A 325 -15.25 18.33 9.47
C LEU A 325 -15.60 18.50 10.94
N LYS A 326 -16.83 18.13 11.29
CA LYS A 326 -17.25 18.01 12.68
C LYS A 326 -17.91 16.66 12.89
N TYR A 327 -17.41 15.92 13.88
CA TYR A 327 -18.01 14.67 14.32
C TYR A 327 -17.88 14.56 15.83
N ARG A 328 -19.01 14.47 16.54
CA ARG A 328 -19.05 14.53 18.01
C ARG A 328 -18.26 15.75 18.53
N ASP A 329 -17.22 15.52 19.35
CA ASP A 329 -16.34 16.56 19.88
C ASP A 329 -14.99 16.65 19.17
N ILE A 330 -14.92 16.13 17.94
CA ILE A 330 -13.82 16.32 17.01
C ILE A 330 -14.23 17.44 16.05
N ILE A 331 -13.43 18.51 16.02
CA ILE A 331 -13.62 19.66 15.14
C ILE A 331 -12.31 19.91 14.39
N LEU A 332 -12.39 19.80 13.07
CA LEU A 332 -11.34 20.11 12.11
C LEU A 332 -11.82 21.34 11.31
N GLU A 333 -11.05 22.42 11.36
CA GLU A 333 -11.36 23.67 10.67
C GLU A 333 -10.26 24.03 9.69
N ASN A 334 -10.59 24.21 8.40
CA ASN A 334 -9.62 24.67 7.40
C ASN A 334 -8.36 23.77 7.33
N ILE A 335 -8.57 22.44 7.34
CA ILE A 335 -7.50 21.45 7.24
C ILE A 335 -7.27 21.11 5.77
N VAL A 336 -6.02 21.23 5.32
CA VAL A 336 -5.60 20.71 4.02
C VAL A 336 -5.07 19.30 4.25
N VAL A 337 -5.74 18.30 3.67
CA VAL A 337 -5.27 16.92 3.68
C VAL A 337 -4.64 16.64 2.32
N GLU A 338 -3.40 16.14 2.30
CA GLU A 338 -2.63 15.94 1.06
C GLU A 338 -2.62 14.48 0.58
N GLY A 339 -2.71 13.51 1.49
CA GLY A 339 -2.75 12.09 1.14
C GLY A 339 -4.15 11.58 0.85
N GLU A 340 -4.91 11.32 1.91
CA GLU A 340 -6.25 10.69 1.86
C GLU A 340 -7.11 11.08 3.05
N TRP A 341 -8.42 10.88 2.92
CA TRP A 341 -9.40 10.96 4.00
C TRP A 341 -9.78 9.55 4.50
N PRO A 342 -9.09 9.03 5.54
CA PRO A 342 -9.36 7.70 6.06
C PRO A 342 -10.53 7.63 7.04
N PHE A 343 -11.36 6.59 6.90
CA PHE A 343 -12.47 6.26 7.77
C PHE A 343 -12.44 4.81 8.23
N THR A 344 -12.43 4.61 9.55
CA THR A 344 -12.68 3.31 10.18
C THR A 344 -14.16 3.26 10.57
N ILE A 345 -14.92 2.33 9.99
CA ILE A 345 -16.39 2.33 10.10
C ILE A 345 -16.84 0.99 10.70
N ILE A 346 -17.32 0.99 11.93
CA ILE A 346 -17.60 -0.23 12.71
C ILE A 346 -19.06 -0.24 13.15
N ASP A 347 -19.84 -1.19 12.62
CA ASP A 347 -21.27 -1.34 12.90
C ASP A 347 -22.05 0.00 12.85
N ALA A 348 -21.76 0.79 11.82
CA ALA A 348 -22.24 2.17 11.70
C ALA A 348 -22.90 2.46 10.35
N ASN A 349 -23.70 3.53 10.30
CA ASN A 349 -24.30 4.04 9.08
C ASN A 349 -23.64 5.36 8.68
N VAL A 350 -22.89 5.38 7.59
CA VAL A 350 -22.14 6.57 7.17
C VAL A 350 -22.57 7.02 5.78
N THR A 351 -22.90 8.30 5.61
CA THR A 351 -23.07 8.91 4.29
C THR A 351 -21.95 9.92 4.03
N ILE A 352 -21.24 9.79 2.91
CA ILE A 352 -20.20 10.73 2.49
C ILE A 352 -20.54 11.31 1.12
N THR A 353 -20.69 12.63 1.04
CA THR A 353 -21.18 13.33 -0.16
C THR A 353 -20.15 14.31 -0.70
N ASP A 354 -20.00 14.37 -2.03
CA ASP A 354 -19.13 15.31 -2.72
C ASP A 354 -17.69 15.31 -2.17
N SER A 355 -17.10 14.12 -1.95
CA SER A 355 -15.74 13.97 -1.38
C SER A 355 -14.80 13.18 -2.30
N ASN A 356 -13.49 13.36 -2.21
CA ASN A 356 -12.52 12.58 -3.00
C ASN A 356 -11.38 12.01 -2.14
N TYR A 357 -10.62 11.09 -2.73
CA TYR A 357 -9.47 10.43 -2.07
C TYR A 357 -9.84 9.81 -0.72
N LEU A 358 -10.98 9.11 -0.67
CA LEU A 358 -11.41 8.40 0.53
C LEU A 358 -10.65 7.07 0.67
N PHE A 359 -10.19 6.80 1.89
CA PHE A 359 -9.69 5.49 2.31
C PHE A 359 -10.69 4.88 3.31
N LEU A 360 -11.32 3.75 2.97
CA LEU A 360 -12.35 3.15 3.82
C LEU A 360 -11.91 1.80 4.39
N GLN A 361 -12.05 1.67 5.71
CA GLN A 361 -11.83 0.45 6.48
C GLN A 361 -13.11 0.02 7.22
N PRO A 362 -14.12 -0.50 6.50
CA PRO A 362 -15.38 -0.89 7.13
C PRO A 362 -15.30 -2.26 7.80
N SER A 363 -16.08 -2.44 8.85
CA SER A 363 -16.21 -3.67 9.63
C SER A 363 -17.67 -3.96 9.99
N GLY A 364 -17.96 -5.21 10.36
CA GLY A 364 -19.25 -5.60 10.91
C GLY A 364 -20.39 -5.42 9.92
N SER A 365 -21.53 -4.93 10.40
CA SER A 365 -22.78 -4.78 9.65
C SER A 365 -23.01 -3.38 9.08
N SER A 366 -21.94 -2.59 8.93
CA SER A 366 -22.01 -1.18 8.54
C SER A 366 -22.71 -0.94 7.19
N THR A 367 -23.44 0.17 7.07
CA THR A 367 -23.96 0.66 5.79
C THR A 367 -23.27 1.96 5.40
N ILE A 368 -22.64 1.98 4.23
CA ILE A 368 -21.87 3.13 3.75
C ILE A 368 -22.50 3.61 2.46
N LYS A 369 -22.81 4.89 2.40
CA LYS A 369 -23.40 5.51 1.22
C LYS A 369 -22.49 6.62 0.72
N LEU A 370 -22.05 6.48 -0.52
CA LEU A 370 -21.17 7.43 -1.19
C LEU A 370 -21.95 8.13 -2.30
N VAL A 371 -21.98 9.46 -2.29
CA VAL A 371 -22.71 10.28 -3.27
C VAL A 371 -21.75 11.26 -3.92
N ASN A 372 -21.55 11.18 -5.24
CA ASN A 372 -20.57 11.98 -5.96
C ASN A 372 -19.16 11.92 -5.34
N SER A 373 -18.78 10.72 -4.89
CA SER A 373 -17.58 10.53 -4.08
C SER A 373 -16.63 9.51 -4.69
N HIS A 374 -15.34 9.70 -4.39
CA HIS A 374 -14.24 8.90 -4.96
C HIS A 374 -13.44 8.22 -3.85
N ILE A 375 -13.30 6.90 -3.96
CA ILE A 375 -12.42 6.09 -3.11
C ILE A 375 -11.10 5.78 -3.83
N VAL A 376 -10.00 5.83 -3.10
CA VAL A 376 -8.66 5.46 -3.60
C VAL A 376 -8.09 4.23 -2.89
N GLU A 377 -8.61 3.92 -1.71
CA GLU A 377 -8.20 2.73 -0.98
C GLU A 377 -9.41 2.12 -0.25
N PHE A 378 -9.55 0.79 -0.36
CA PHE A 378 -10.64 0.05 0.26
C PHE A 378 -10.12 -1.23 0.92
N ILE A 379 -10.12 -1.27 2.25
CA ILE A 379 -9.59 -2.38 3.04
C ILE A 379 -10.64 -2.81 4.07
N PRO A 380 -11.65 -3.61 3.67
CA PRO A 380 -12.66 -4.11 4.59
C PRO A 380 -12.07 -5.10 5.61
N ARG A 381 -12.49 -4.94 6.86
CA ARG A 381 -12.01 -5.69 8.04
C ARG A 381 -13.17 -6.46 8.66
N ALA A 382 -13.30 -7.74 8.32
CA ALA A 382 -14.45 -8.55 8.73
C ALA A 382 -15.81 -7.90 8.39
N PHE A 383 -15.94 -7.36 7.17
CA PHE A 383 -17.09 -6.59 6.73
C PHE A 383 -18.19 -7.50 6.17
N SER A 384 -19.41 -7.31 6.66
CA SER A 384 -20.62 -8.06 6.27
C SER A 384 -21.80 -7.18 5.85
N GLY A 385 -21.57 -5.88 5.72
CA GLY A 385 -22.60 -4.89 5.47
C GLY A 385 -22.79 -4.55 3.99
N THR A 386 -23.08 -3.28 3.70
CA THR A 386 -23.36 -2.81 2.34
C THR A 386 -22.68 -1.47 2.07
N ILE A 387 -22.09 -1.34 0.89
CA ILE A 387 -21.64 -0.06 0.35
C ILE A 387 -22.49 0.31 -0.88
N ILE A 388 -23.05 1.52 -0.86
CA ILE A 388 -24.03 2.03 -1.82
C ILE A 388 -23.43 3.25 -2.51
N PHE A 389 -23.26 3.19 -3.82
CA PHE A 389 -22.73 4.28 -4.61
C PHE A 389 -23.83 5.02 -5.37
N LYS A 390 -23.75 6.35 -5.38
CA LYS A 390 -24.53 7.23 -6.24
C LYS A 390 -23.55 8.13 -6.98
N ASN A 391 -23.23 7.77 -8.22
CA ASN A 391 -22.20 8.44 -9.01
C ASN A 391 -20.84 8.42 -8.28
N GLY A 392 -20.37 7.22 -7.95
CA GLY A 392 -19.09 7.03 -7.28
C GLY A 392 -18.00 6.49 -8.20
N SER A 393 -16.74 6.66 -7.79
CA SER A 393 -15.59 6.04 -8.44
C SER A 393 -14.66 5.37 -7.44
N TRP A 394 -13.96 4.33 -7.89
CA TRP A 394 -12.88 3.66 -7.18
C TRP A 394 -11.64 3.58 -8.07
N SER A 395 -10.52 4.09 -7.59
CA SER A 395 -9.21 3.95 -8.26
C SER A 395 -8.13 3.46 -7.31
N ASN A 396 -6.92 3.31 -7.83
CA ASN A 396 -5.69 3.03 -7.11
C ASN A 396 -5.61 1.64 -6.48
N ALA A 397 -6.15 1.39 -5.27
CA ALA A 397 -5.87 0.13 -4.56
C ALA A 397 -7.04 -0.41 -3.73
N GLY A 398 -6.88 -1.66 -3.28
CA GLY A 398 -7.70 -2.26 -2.24
C GLY A 398 -7.19 -3.62 -1.80
N GLU A 399 -7.61 -4.04 -0.59
CA GLU A 399 -7.26 -5.33 -0.02
C GLU A 399 -8.52 -5.98 0.57
N ILE A 400 -9.21 -6.79 -0.25
CA ILE A 400 -10.37 -7.59 0.17
C ILE A 400 -9.86 -8.98 0.56
N ILE A 401 -9.24 -9.04 1.73
CA ILE A 401 -8.55 -10.23 2.26
C ILE A 401 -9.31 -10.75 3.48
N GLY A 402 -9.43 -12.06 3.62
CA GLY A 402 -9.95 -12.79 4.78
C GLY A 402 -9.01 -13.91 5.18
N ASP A 403 -9.29 -14.53 6.33
CA ASP A 403 -8.50 -15.58 6.99
C ASP A 403 -7.01 -15.22 7.13
N VAL A 404 -6.71 -13.95 7.43
CA VAL A 404 -5.36 -13.47 7.75
C VAL A 404 -5.45 -12.68 9.05
N GLN A 405 -4.88 -13.24 10.13
CA GLN A 405 -5.08 -12.77 11.51
C GLN A 405 -4.80 -11.27 11.72
N TYR A 406 -3.70 -10.77 11.15
CA TYR A 406 -3.30 -9.37 11.24
C TYR A 406 -3.98 -8.45 10.22
N HIS A 407 -4.82 -9.01 9.34
CA HIS A 407 -5.52 -8.26 8.32
C HIS A 407 -7.04 -8.29 8.52
N SER A 408 -7.68 -9.45 8.35
CA SER A 408 -9.14 -9.58 8.42
C SER A 408 -9.55 -11.05 8.55
N LYS A 409 -10.66 -11.29 9.25
CA LYS A 409 -11.22 -12.64 9.47
C LYS A 409 -12.01 -13.13 8.25
N SER A 410 -13.08 -12.45 7.84
CA SER A 410 -13.84 -12.83 6.64
C SER A 410 -14.65 -11.66 6.10
N ASN A 411 -14.61 -11.45 4.78
CA ASN A 411 -15.38 -10.40 4.14
C ASN A 411 -16.53 -11.01 3.33
N ASN A 412 -17.77 -10.59 3.63
CA ASN A 412 -18.98 -11.04 2.96
C ASN A 412 -20.02 -9.90 2.85
N PHE A 413 -19.85 -9.01 1.88
CA PHE A 413 -20.61 -7.76 1.82
C PHE A 413 -21.23 -7.50 0.43
N THR A 414 -22.07 -6.47 0.35
CA THR A 414 -22.73 -6.06 -0.89
C THR A 414 -22.22 -4.70 -1.39
N ILE A 415 -21.99 -4.59 -2.70
CA ILE A 415 -21.76 -3.33 -3.42
C ILE A 415 -22.97 -3.07 -4.32
N SER A 416 -23.60 -1.91 -4.18
CA SER A 416 -24.74 -1.52 -5.01
C SER A 416 -24.64 -0.10 -5.55
N GLY A 417 -25.45 0.19 -6.57
CA GLY A 417 -25.59 1.53 -7.15
C GLY A 417 -24.56 1.84 -8.25
N SER A 418 -24.39 3.13 -8.57
CA SER A 418 -23.60 3.57 -9.70
C SER A 418 -22.15 3.81 -9.31
N LEU A 419 -21.26 2.96 -9.83
CA LEU A 419 -19.84 2.87 -9.51
C LEU A 419 -19.03 2.69 -10.79
N LYS A 420 -18.02 3.52 -10.96
CA LYS A 420 -16.93 3.31 -11.93
C LYS A 420 -15.69 2.79 -11.20
N ILE A 421 -15.11 1.68 -11.67
CA ILE A 421 -13.86 1.15 -11.14
C ILE A 421 -12.77 1.36 -12.19
N ASP A 422 -11.67 1.99 -11.79
CA ASP A 422 -10.54 2.27 -12.66
C ASP A 422 -9.65 1.03 -12.88
N ASP A 423 -8.96 0.96 -14.01
CA ASP A 423 -8.08 -0.15 -14.38
C ASP A 423 -6.96 -0.38 -13.35
N SER A 424 -6.51 0.69 -12.68
CA SER A 424 -5.53 0.59 -11.58
C SER A 424 -5.98 -0.37 -10.47
N VAL A 425 -7.27 -0.40 -10.13
CA VAL A 425 -7.81 -1.30 -9.12
C VAL A 425 -7.70 -2.75 -9.57
N ARG A 426 -7.88 -3.05 -10.86
CA ARG A 426 -7.71 -4.42 -11.36
C ARG A 426 -6.29 -4.93 -11.17
N THR A 427 -5.30 -4.07 -11.33
CA THR A 427 -3.89 -4.41 -11.13
C THR A 427 -3.50 -4.53 -9.66
N ASN A 428 -4.08 -3.67 -8.81
CA ASN A 428 -3.62 -3.51 -7.43
C ASN A 428 -4.51 -4.18 -6.39
N LEU A 429 -5.74 -4.58 -6.73
CA LEU A 429 -6.67 -5.24 -5.82
C LEU A 429 -6.10 -6.58 -5.35
N GLN A 430 -5.89 -6.68 -4.06
CA GLN A 430 -5.58 -7.96 -3.42
C GLN A 430 -6.87 -8.63 -2.97
N TRP A 431 -7.00 -9.92 -3.27
CA TRP A 431 -8.18 -10.71 -2.92
C TRP A 431 -7.77 -12.04 -2.27
N LYS A 432 -8.42 -12.39 -1.16
CA LYS A 432 -8.31 -13.72 -0.56
C LYS A 432 -9.50 -13.98 0.36
N ASN A 433 -10.07 -15.18 0.28
CA ASN A 433 -11.12 -15.70 1.16
C ASN A 433 -12.21 -14.66 1.47
N ALA A 434 -12.83 -14.17 0.40
CA ALA A 434 -13.86 -13.15 0.49
C ALA A 434 -14.97 -13.43 -0.51
N GLN A 435 -16.18 -13.01 -0.14
CA GLN A 435 -17.37 -13.06 -0.98
C GLN A 435 -17.94 -11.64 -1.11
N VAL A 436 -18.21 -11.21 -2.33
CA VAL A 436 -18.81 -9.89 -2.57
C VAL A 436 -19.98 -10.04 -3.51
N ILE A 437 -21.15 -9.57 -3.09
CA ILE A 437 -22.32 -9.45 -3.96
C ILE A 437 -22.23 -8.09 -4.64
N ARG A 438 -22.23 -8.06 -5.96
CA ARG A 438 -22.35 -6.82 -6.74
C ARG A 438 -23.73 -6.77 -7.38
N GLU A 439 -24.45 -5.69 -7.11
CA GLU A 439 -25.67 -5.35 -7.83
C GLU A 439 -25.31 -4.48 -9.05
N PHE A 440 -25.87 -4.85 -10.20
CA PHE A 440 -25.69 -4.15 -11.47
C PHE A 440 -27.03 -3.58 -11.93
N ASP A 441 -27.07 -2.25 -12.06
CA ASP A 441 -28.12 -1.57 -12.81
C ASP A 441 -27.80 -1.68 -14.30
N VAL A 442 -28.77 -2.09 -15.11
CA VAL A 442 -28.66 -2.15 -16.58
C VAL A 442 -29.67 -1.21 -17.19
N ILE A 443 -29.23 -0.39 -18.14
CA ILE A 443 -30.06 0.52 -18.91
C ILE A 443 -30.02 0.09 -20.38
N LEU A 444 -31.18 -0.25 -20.92
CA LEU A 444 -31.35 -0.67 -22.32
C LEU A 444 -32.06 0.41 -23.13
N THR A 445 -31.42 0.85 -24.22
CA THR A 445 -31.94 1.90 -25.09
C THR A 445 -31.93 1.52 -26.56
N ASP A 446 -32.79 2.16 -27.36
CA ASP A 446 -32.75 2.06 -28.81
C ASP A 446 -31.65 2.95 -29.41
N SER A 447 -31.44 2.86 -30.73
CA SER A 447 -30.50 3.71 -31.49
C SER A 447 -30.71 5.23 -31.35
N GLN A 448 -31.85 5.68 -30.82
CA GLN A 448 -32.18 7.09 -30.58
C GLN A 448 -32.04 7.48 -29.10
N GLY A 449 -31.66 6.53 -28.23
CA GLY A 449 -31.54 6.72 -26.79
C GLY A 449 -32.86 6.60 -26.04
N ASN A 450 -33.95 6.17 -26.68
CA ASN A 450 -35.22 5.94 -25.98
C ASN A 450 -35.15 4.61 -25.20
N PRO A 451 -35.77 4.53 -24.01
CA PRO A 451 -35.82 3.28 -23.26
C PRO A 451 -36.52 2.13 -24.00
N ILE A 452 -35.94 0.94 -23.96
CA ILE A 452 -36.60 -0.29 -24.44
C ILE A 452 -37.30 -0.97 -23.27
N ASN A 453 -38.63 -0.92 -23.26
CA ASN A 453 -39.45 -1.67 -22.30
C ASN A 453 -39.53 -3.15 -22.73
N SER A 454 -39.50 -4.05 -21.75
CA SER A 454 -39.66 -5.50 -21.95
C SER A 454 -38.56 -6.15 -22.80
N GLY A 455 -37.39 -5.49 -22.90
CA GLY A 455 -36.15 -6.15 -23.32
C GLY A 455 -35.68 -7.14 -22.26
N VAL A 456 -35.06 -8.23 -22.70
CA VAL A 456 -34.59 -9.34 -21.86
C VAL A 456 -33.07 -9.26 -21.77
N ILE A 457 -32.57 -9.14 -20.55
CA ILE A 457 -31.16 -9.22 -20.21
C ILE A 457 -30.86 -10.64 -19.74
N LYS A 458 -29.92 -11.32 -20.39
CA LYS A 458 -29.49 -12.68 -20.02
C LYS A 458 -28.08 -12.63 -19.44
N ILE A 459 -27.90 -13.24 -18.28
CA ILE A 459 -26.59 -13.39 -17.65
C ILE A 459 -26.58 -14.59 -16.70
N ASP A 460 -25.49 -15.36 -16.72
CA ASP A 460 -25.28 -16.52 -15.85
C ASP A 460 -26.46 -17.53 -15.84
N GLY A 461 -27.10 -17.71 -17.00
CA GLY A 461 -28.25 -18.62 -17.16
C GLY A 461 -29.59 -18.06 -16.67
N GLU A 462 -29.61 -16.84 -16.13
CA GLU A 462 -30.81 -16.16 -15.64
C GLU A 462 -31.28 -15.08 -16.63
N GLU A 463 -32.58 -14.75 -16.60
CA GLU A 463 -33.20 -13.73 -17.44
C GLU A 463 -33.87 -12.63 -16.60
N TYR A 464 -33.61 -11.37 -16.96
CA TYR A 464 -34.12 -10.18 -16.28
C TYR A 464 -34.82 -9.28 -17.29
N ILE A 465 -36.01 -8.77 -16.94
CA ILE A 465 -36.83 -7.96 -17.85
C ILE A 465 -36.70 -6.48 -17.48
N THR A 466 -36.55 -5.64 -18.49
CA THR A 466 -36.51 -4.18 -18.36
C THR A 466 -37.89 -3.56 -18.17
N ASP A 467 -37.97 -2.54 -17.32
CA ASP A 467 -39.18 -1.79 -17.03
C ASP A 467 -39.50 -0.70 -18.09
N GLU A 468 -40.50 0.15 -17.81
CA GLU A 468 -40.89 1.25 -18.71
C GLU A 468 -39.80 2.32 -18.90
N THR A 469 -38.81 2.36 -18.01
CA THR A 469 -37.64 3.24 -18.10
C THR A 469 -36.44 2.55 -18.74
N GLY A 470 -36.62 1.33 -19.24
CA GLY A 470 -35.56 0.52 -19.85
C GLY A 470 -34.57 -0.02 -18.83
N LEU A 471 -34.92 0.01 -17.55
CA LEU A 471 -34.04 -0.37 -16.45
C LEU A 471 -34.36 -1.79 -15.98
N THR A 472 -33.31 -2.55 -15.67
CA THR A 472 -33.42 -3.78 -14.88
C THR A 472 -32.23 -3.89 -13.95
N LYS A 473 -32.29 -4.83 -12.99
CA LYS A 473 -31.22 -5.08 -12.03
C LYS A 473 -30.99 -6.58 -11.88
N PHE A 474 -29.73 -6.94 -11.71
CA PHE A 474 -29.33 -8.29 -11.33
C PHE A 474 -28.17 -8.23 -10.34
N SER A 475 -27.88 -9.36 -9.69
CA SER A 475 -26.77 -9.48 -8.75
C SER A 475 -25.87 -10.65 -9.11
N LEU A 476 -24.56 -10.47 -8.97
CA LEU A 476 -23.57 -11.54 -9.13
C LEU A 476 -22.78 -11.69 -7.84
N VAL A 477 -22.38 -12.92 -7.54
CA VAL A 477 -21.53 -13.25 -6.39
C VAL A 477 -20.10 -13.47 -6.86
N PHE A 478 -19.19 -12.64 -6.38
CA PHE A 478 -17.76 -12.72 -6.66
C PHE A 478 -16.99 -13.30 -5.48
N ASN A 479 -16.00 -14.11 -5.77
CA ASN A 479 -15.09 -14.78 -4.84
C ASN A 479 -13.71 -14.97 -5.49
N ASP A 480 -12.80 -15.62 -4.75
CA ASP A 480 -11.42 -15.91 -5.13
C ASP A 480 -11.23 -16.49 -6.54
N THR A 481 -12.21 -17.24 -7.04
CA THR A 481 -12.12 -17.99 -8.30
C THR A 481 -12.74 -17.27 -9.50
N ASN A 482 -13.60 -16.27 -9.28
CA ASN A 482 -14.38 -15.68 -10.37
C ASN A 482 -14.36 -14.15 -10.44
N TYR A 483 -13.80 -13.43 -9.46
CA TYR A 483 -13.84 -11.96 -9.45
C TYR A 483 -13.17 -11.33 -10.69
N ASN A 484 -12.15 -11.99 -11.25
CA ASN A 484 -11.44 -11.57 -12.44
C ASN A 484 -11.81 -12.38 -13.70
N GLN A 485 -12.87 -13.20 -13.64
CA GLN A 485 -13.31 -14.02 -14.75
C GLN A 485 -14.41 -13.30 -15.55
N PRO A 486 -14.29 -13.24 -16.89
CA PRO A 486 -15.28 -12.58 -17.73
C PRO A 486 -16.59 -13.38 -17.79
N ILE A 487 -17.71 -12.66 -17.76
CA ILE A 487 -19.07 -13.16 -17.93
C ILE A 487 -19.72 -12.40 -19.08
N ILE A 488 -20.44 -13.11 -19.96
CA ILE A 488 -21.14 -12.49 -21.08
C ILE A 488 -22.53 -12.05 -20.63
N LEU A 489 -22.81 -10.77 -20.81
CA LEU A 489 -24.12 -10.15 -20.66
C LEU A 489 -24.73 -9.95 -22.04
N GLU A 490 -25.94 -10.46 -22.26
CA GLU A 490 -26.65 -10.33 -23.54
C GLU A 490 -27.94 -9.53 -23.37
N ALA A 491 -28.19 -8.57 -24.28
CA ALA A 491 -29.48 -7.90 -24.40
C ALA A 491 -30.25 -8.43 -25.61
N TRP A 492 -31.52 -8.78 -25.36
CA TRP A 492 -32.43 -9.31 -26.36
C TRP A 492 -33.71 -8.46 -26.42
N TYR A 493 -34.21 -8.22 -27.64
CA TYR A 493 -35.50 -7.58 -27.84
C TYR A 493 -36.22 -8.20 -29.03
N LEU A 494 -37.50 -8.57 -28.85
CA LEU A 494 -38.30 -9.28 -29.85
C LEU A 494 -37.57 -10.50 -30.45
N GLU A 495 -36.99 -11.33 -29.57
CA GLU A 495 -36.23 -12.56 -29.91
C GLU A 495 -34.97 -12.34 -30.74
N LYS A 496 -34.47 -11.10 -30.83
CA LYS A 496 -33.19 -10.78 -31.47
C LYS A 496 -32.18 -10.32 -30.43
N LEU A 497 -30.96 -10.84 -30.52
CA LEU A 497 -29.81 -10.28 -29.82
C LEU A 497 -29.57 -8.88 -30.39
N ILE A 498 -29.59 -7.87 -29.52
CA ILE A 498 -29.39 -6.47 -29.90
C ILE A 498 -28.03 -5.95 -29.46
N ASP A 499 -27.51 -6.40 -28.31
CA ASP A 499 -26.18 -6.04 -27.82
C ASP A 499 -25.60 -7.17 -26.96
N GLN A 500 -24.29 -7.19 -26.81
CA GLN A 500 -23.57 -8.08 -25.90
C GLN A 500 -22.34 -7.37 -25.33
N GLN A 501 -22.09 -7.56 -24.04
CA GLN A 501 -20.92 -7.02 -23.35
C GLN A 501 -20.27 -8.07 -22.47
N VAL A 502 -18.95 -7.99 -22.32
CA VAL A 502 -18.20 -8.79 -21.35
C VAL A 502 -18.06 -7.97 -20.08
N ILE A 503 -18.49 -8.55 -18.95
CA ILE A 503 -18.42 -7.90 -17.64
C ILE A 503 -17.73 -8.81 -16.63
N ASP A 504 -17.23 -8.23 -15.55
CA ASP A 504 -16.71 -8.93 -14.38
C ASP A 504 -16.90 -8.04 -13.14
N PHE A 505 -16.21 -8.32 -12.03
CA PHE A 505 -16.30 -7.53 -10.80
C PHE A 505 -16.06 -6.02 -11.02
N PHE A 506 -15.17 -5.68 -11.96
CA PHE A 506 -14.69 -4.32 -12.20
C PHE A 506 -15.57 -3.55 -13.19
N ALA A 507 -16.62 -4.18 -13.74
CA ALA A 507 -17.51 -3.52 -14.70
C ALA A 507 -18.21 -2.30 -14.08
N GLU A 508 -18.21 -1.20 -14.86
CA GLU A 508 -18.89 0.03 -14.51
C GLU A 508 -20.41 -0.18 -14.38
N THR A 509 -21.03 0.52 -13.45
CA THR A 509 -22.47 0.49 -13.21
C THR A 509 -23.03 1.93 -13.21
N PRO A 510 -24.13 2.23 -13.92
CA PRO A 510 -24.98 1.31 -14.68
C PRO A 510 -24.32 0.83 -15.98
N ILE A 511 -24.59 -0.42 -16.35
CA ILE A 511 -24.21 -0.99 -17.65
C ILE A 511 -25.18 -0.44 -18.69
N ARG A 512 -24.66 0.08 -19.80
CA ARG A 512 -25.46 0.67 -20.87
C ARG A 512 -25.37 -0.19 -22.12
N LEU A 513 -26.52 -0.66 -22.58
CA LEU A 513 -26.67 -1.49 -23.78
C LEU A 513 -27.55 -0.76 -24.80
N ASN A 514 -27.21 -0.87 -26.08
CA ASN A 514 -27.93 -0.17 -27.14
C ASN A 514 -28.21 -1.04 -28.38
N GLN A 515 -29.38 -0.82 -28.99
CA GLN A 515 -29.81 -1.50 -30.21
C GLN A 515 -29.15 -0.96 -31.49
#